data_AF-A0A2G9U3P7-F1
#
_entry.id   AF-A0A2G9U3P7-F1
#
_cell.length_a   1.000
_cell.length_b   1.000
_cell.length_c   1.000
_cell.angle_alpha   90.00
_cell.angle_beta   90.00
_cell.angle_gamma   90.00
#
_symmetry.space_group_name_H-M   'P 1'
#
loop_
_entity.id
_entity.type
_entity.pdbx_description
1 polymer ?
#
loop_
_entity_poly.entity_id
_entity_poly.type
_entity_poly.pdbx_seq_one_letter_code
_entity_poly.pdbx_strand_id
1 'polypeptide(L)'
;MITAGKVADMETYSKLLKDSKFFPTPFELLTLFFCVEDEESSLYGPYLKALPKAFTTPSYMGEMIDPVHLPLSVREYWSTQQRDLQESWKRIKEVCPNVTHEKFLWAWHVVNTRCIYVENKPHASVDNSAGDTLAVVPFVDMLNHDPSGQCLATFERYSKKYVVRASHYVLEDQEVTVCYGPHDNARLWVEYGFTLPNNPNGKVPMDHGW
;
A
#
# COMPACT_ATOMS: atom_id res chain seq x y z
N MET A 1 7.64 11.43 3.34
CA MET A 1 6.73 10.73 2.40
C MET A 1 7.49 10.35 1.15
N ILE A 2 7.37 9.08 0.78
CA ILE A 2 7.86 8.42 -0.43
C ILE A 2 6.66 8.40 -1.39
N THR A 3 6.77 9.07 -2.53
CA THR A 3 5.74 9.13 -3.57
C THR A 3 6.33 8.71 -4.89
N ALA A 4 5.51 8.24 -5.82
CA ALA A 4 5.97 7.80 -7.13
C ALA A 4 6.75 8.91 -7.86
N GLY A 5 6.24 10.14 -7.89
CA GLY A 5 6.94 11.28 -8.47
C GLY A 5 8.33 11.52 -7.84
N LYS A 6 8.45 11.48 -6.51
CA LYS A 6 9.76 11.65 -5.84
C LYS A 6 10.72 10.52 -6.14
N VAL A 7 10.22 9.29 -6.21
CA VAL A 7 11.03 8.13 -6.61
C VAL A 7 11.50 8.30 -8.05
N ALA A 8 10.63 8.73 -8.97
CA ALA A 8 11.00 8.95 -10.38
C ALA A 8 12.09 10.02 -10.56
N ASP A 9 12.17 10.99 -9.65
CA ASP A 9 13.19 12.05 -9.64
C ASP A 9 14.55 11.59 -9.07
N MET A 10 14.60 10.47 -8.34
CA MET A 10 15.86 9.93 -7.81
C MET A 10 16.71 9.37 -8.95
N GLU A 11 18.01 9.66 -8.95
CA GLU A 11 18.93 9.35 -10.07
C GLU A 11 18.87 7.89 -10.51
N THR A 12 18.96 6.95 -9.55
CA THR A 12 18.91 5.50 -9.80
C THR A 12 17.66 5.09 -10.55
N TYR A 13 16.50 5.57 -10.10
CA TYR A 13 15.19 5.21 -10.63
C TYR A 13 14.90 5.94 -11.95
N SER A 14 15.23 7.24 -12.03
CA SER A 14 15.11 8.02 -13.26
C SER A 14 15.87 7.37 -14.41
N LYS A 15 17.10 6.90 -14.15
CA LYS A 15 17.91 6.17 -15.13
C LYS A 15 17.27 4.84 -15.49
N LEU A 16 16.85 4.05 -14.51
CA LEU A 16 16.19 2.77 -14.73
C LEU A 16 14.94 2.90 -15.62
N LEU A 17 14.06 3.87 -15.33
CA LEU A 17 12.84 4.12 -16.10
C LEU A 17 13.15 4.49 -17.56
N LYS A 18 14.18 5.32 -17.79
CA LYS A 18 14.60 5.72 -19.13
C LYS A 18 15.21 4.56 -19.92
N ASP A 19 16.16 3.85 -19.32
CA ASP A 19 16.94 2.79 -19.98
C ASP A 19 16.03 1.59 -20.35
N SER A 20 15.10 1.25 -19.47
CA SER A 20 14.12 0.17 -19.69
C SER A 20 12.88 0.60 -20.48
N LYS A 21 12.69 1.91 -20.69
CA LYS A 21 11.44 2.50 -21.19
C LYS A 21 10.22 2.08 -20.37
N PHE A 22 10.42 1.80 -19.09
CA PHE A 22 9.34 1.40 -18.20
C PHE A 22 8.50 2.62 -17.82
N PHE A 23 7.20 2.50 -17.99
CA PHE A 23 6.22 3.53 -17.64
C PHE A 23 5.26 2.97 -16.57
N PRO A 24 5.67 3.00 -15.29
CA PRO A 24 4.94 2.38 -14.20
C PRO A 24 3.75 3.21 -13.73
N THR A 25 2.73 2.55 -13.18
CA THR A 25 1.75 3.23 -12.32
C THR A 25 2.42 3.72 -11.01
N PRO A 26 1.79 4.62 -10.24
CA PRO A 26 2.32 5.03 -8.94
C PRO A 26 2.58 3.86 -8.00
N PHE A 27 1.68 2.88 -7.97
CA PHE A 27 1.80 1.69 -7.13
C PHE A 27 2.99 0.83 -7.56
N GLU A 28 3.16 0.59 -8.86
CA GLU A 28 4.28 -0.19 -9.39
C GLU A 28 5.63 0.47 -9.10
N LEU A 29 5.72 1.81 -9.22
CA LEU A 29 6.98 2.51 -8.95
C LEU A 29 7.33 2.49 -7.47
N LEU A 30 6.35 2.64 -6.58
CA LEU A 30 6.58 2.46 -5.13
C LEU A 30 6.97 1.00 -4.81
N THR A 31 6.36 0.02 -5.47
CA THR A 31 6.72 -1.40 -5.29
C THR A 31 8.14 -1.65 -5.74
N LEU A 32 8.51 -1.14 -6.92
CA LEU A 32 9.86 -1.22 -7.46
C LEU A 32 10.88 -0.57 -6.53
N PHE A 33 10.55 0.59 -5.94
CA PHE A 33 11.39 1.22 -4.91
C PHE A 33 11.70 0.25 -3.77
N PHE A 34 10.69 -0.35 -3.14
CA PHE A 34 10.93 -1.30 -2.05
C PHE A 34 11.62 -2.59 -2.50
N CYS A 35 11.47 -3.01 -3.76
CA CYS A 35 12.20 -4.15 -4.31
C CYS A 35 13.71 -3.94 -4.34
N VAL A 36 14.17 -2.75 -4.73
CA VAL A 36 15.58 -2.49 -5.06
C VAL A 36 16.33 -1.66 -4.03
N GLU A 37 15.61 -0.90 -3.19
CA GLU A 37 16.23 -0.06 -2.17
C GLU A 37 16.92 -0.93 -1.10
N ASP A 38 18.18 -0.57 -0.80
CA ASP A 38 19.06 -1.32 0.09
C ASP A 38 19.03 -0.78 1.53
N GLU A 39 18.96 -1.68 2.51
CA GLU A 39 18.78 -1.31 3.93
C GLU A 39 20.00 -0.61 4.54
N GLU A 40 21.20 -0.77 3.98
CA GLU A 40 22.44 -0.23 4.55
C GLU A 40 22.87 1.08 3.89
N SER A 41 22.72 1.18 2.57
CA SER A 41 23.18 2.34 1.79
C SER A 41 22.10 3.38 1.52
N SER A 42 20.82 3.03 1.64
CA SER A 42 19.72 3.97 1.39
C SER A 42 19.56 5.00 2.51
N LEU A 43 19.17 6.21 2.12
CA LEU A 43 18.63 7.22 3.05
C LEU A 43 17.37 6.74 3.80
N TYR A 44 16.65 5.77 3.24
CA TYR A 44 15.50 5.12 3.85
C TYR A 44 15.87 3.83 4.59
N GLY A 45 17.15 3.48 4.71
CA GLY A 45 17.63 2.28 5.40
C GLY A 45 17.03 2.07 6.80
N PRO A 46 17.01 3.09 7.69
CA PRO A 46 16.37 2.96 9.00
C PRO A 46 14.88 2.63 8.93
N TYR A 47 14.16 3.17 7.93
CA TYR A 47 12.75 2.87 7.71
C TYR A 47 12.54 1.46 7.17
N LEU A 48 13.36 1.02 6.20
CA LEU A 48 13.33 -0.34 5.66
C LEU A 48 13.57 -1.40 6.76
N LYS A 49 14.46 -1.11 7.70
CA LYS A 49 14.73 -1.96 8.87
C LYS A 49 13.55 -2.04 9.83
N ALA A 50 12.75 -0.98 9.95
CA ALA A 50 11.57 -0.92 10.81
C ALA A 50 10.31 -1.56 10.19
N LEU A 51 10.28 -1.79 8.88
CA LEU A 51 9.15 -2.41 8.21
C LEU A 51 8.94 -3.88 8.65
N PRO A 52 7.69 -4.38 8.60
CA PRO A 52 7.41 -5.80 8.81
C PRO A 52 8.22 -6.67 7.85
N LYS A 53 8.70 -7.81 8.35
CA LYS A 53 9.40 -8.79 7.51
C LYS A 53 8.45 -9.78 6.83
N ALA A 54 7.22 -9.88 7.32
CA ALA A 54 6.15 -10.72 6.78
C ALA A 54 4.78 -10.06 6.98
N PHE A 55 3.78 -10.53 6.23
CA PHE A 55 2.39 -10.06 6.29
C PHE A 55 1.43 -11.24 6.47
N THR A 56 0.19 -10.94 6.83
CA THR A 56 -0.87 -11.93 7.10
C THR A 56 -2.02 -11.86 6.10
N THR A 57 -1.84 -11.15 4.99
CA THR A 57 -2.81 -11.21 3.87
C THR A 57 -2.81 -12.62 3.27
N PRO A 58 -3.96 -13.12 2.77
CA PRO A 58 -4.03 -14.48 2.23
C PRO A 58 -3.07 -14.70 1.06
N SER A 59 -2.85 -13.67 0.24
CA SER A 59 -1.93 -13.69 -0.90
C SER A 59 -0.46 -13.77 -0.48
N TYR A 60 -0.07 -13.12 0.62
CA TYR A 60 1.29 -13.25 1.16
C TYR A 60 1.52 -14.62 1.83
N MET A 61 0.51 -15.14 2.51
CA MET A 61 0.55 -16.44 3.18
C MET A 61 0.55 -17.62 2.18
N GLY A 62 0.40 -17.36 0.89
CA GLY A 62 0.38 -18.37 -0.17
C GLY A 62 -0.90 -19.19 -0.20
N GLU A 63 -2.01 -18.64 0.31
CA GLU A 63 -3.31 -19.31 0.25
C GLU A 63 -3.81 -19.37 -1.19
N MET A 64 -3.96 -20.59 -1.70
CA MET A 64 -4.55 -20.83 -3.02
C MET A 64 -6.06 -21.00 -2.84
N ILE A 65 -6.80 -19.89 -2.93
CA ILE A 65 -8.25 -19.87 -2.77
C ILE A 65 -8.93 -19.78 -4.13
N ASP A 66 -9.77 -20.76 -4.45
CA ASP A 66 -10.67 -20.64 -5.60
C ASP A 66 -11.73 -19.55 -5.31
N PRO A 67 -11.79 -18.47 -6.12
CA PRO A 67 -12.75 -17.39 -5.92
C PRO A 67 -14.20 -17.86 -5.84
N VAL A 68 -14.56 -19.01 -6.44
CA VAL A 68 -15.93 -19.57 -6.39
C VAL A 68 -16.37 -19.93 -4.98
N HIS A 69 -15.43 -20.27 -4.10
CA HIS A 69 -15.69 -20.64 -2.71
C HIS A 69 -15.70 -19.43 -1.77
N LEU A 70 -15.27 -18.26 -2.24
CA LEU A 70 -15.33 -17.04 -1.45
C LEU A 70 -16.75 -16.44 -1.45
N PRO A 71 -17.18 -15.85 -0.32
CA PRO A 71 -18.33 -14.95 -0.30
C PRO A 71 -18.17 -13.84 -1.34
N LEU A 72 -19.29 -13.40 -1.92
CA LEU A 72 -19.29 -12.36 -2.97
C LEU A 72 -18.52 -11.09 -2.54
N SER A 73 -18.65 -10.68 -1.27
CA SER A 73 -17.92 -9.54 -0.71
C SER A 73 -16.41 -9.66 -0.79
N VAL A 74 -15.86 -10.87 -0.63
CA VAL A 74 -14.41 -11.12 -0.64
C VAL A 74 -13.92 -11.39 -2.06
N ARG A 75 -14.73 -12.11 -2.86
CA ARG A 75 -14.35 -12.59 -4.19
C ARG A 75 -13.81 -11.49 -5.09
N GLU A 76 -14.44 -10.32 -5.07
CA GLU A 76 -14.03 -9.17 -5.91
C GLU A 76 -12.67 -8.62 -5.49
N TYR A 77 -12.46 -8.40 -4.18
CA TYR A 77 -11.17 -7.95 -3.64
C TYR A 77 -10.07 -8.96 -3.95
N TRP A 78 -10.32 -10.24 -3.68
CA TRP A 78 -9.35 -11.32 -3.94
C TRP A 78 -8.97 -11.39 -5.41
N SER A 79 -9.95 -11.43 -6.32
CA SER A 79 -9.68 -11.58 -7.76
C SER A 79 -8.93 -10.37 -8.32
N THR A 80 -9.28 -9.16 -7.87
CA THR A 80 -8.59 -7.92 -8.26
C THR A 80 -7.15 -7.94 -7.77
N GLN A 81 -6.93 -8.22 -6.49
CA GLN A 81 -5.60 -8.29 -5.90
C GLN A 81 -4.70 -9.32 -6.62
N GLN A 82 -5.22 -10.53 -6.88
CA GLN A 82 -4.45 -11.57 -7.57
C GLN A 82 -4.03 -11.15 -8.98
N ARG A 83 -4.94 -10.51 -9.74
CA ARG A 83 -4.62 -9.96 -11.06
C ARG A 83 -3.54 -8.88 -10.97
N ASP A 84 -3.75 -7.89 -10.10
CA ASP A 84 -2.87 -6.73 -9.99
C ASP A 84 -1.46 -7.14 -9.53
N LEU A 85 -1.37 -8.13 -8.64
CA LEU A 85 -0.10 -8.73 -8.20
C LEU A 85 0.60 -9.48 -9.35
N GLN A 86 -0.12 -10.30 -10.12
CA GLN A 86 0.44 -11.00 -11.27
C GLN A 86 0.96 -10.05 -12.37
N GLU A 87 0.17 -9.01 -12.69
CA GLU A 87 0.54 -8.00 -13.68
C GLU A 87 1.75 -7.19 -13.23
N SER A 88 1.74 -6.73 -11.98
CA SER A 88 2.86 -5.99 -11.37
C SER A 88 4.14 -6.84 -11.32
N TRP A 89 4.03 -8.12 -10.96
CA TRP A 89 5.17 -9.04 -10.93
C TRP A 89 5.81 -9.16 -12.30
N LYS A 90 5.00 -9.43 -13.33
CA LYS A 90 5.49 -9.58 -14.70
C LYS A 90 6.26 -8.32 -15.14
N ARG A 91 5.65 -7.15 -14.98
CA ARG A 91 6.23 -5.86 -15.41
C ARG A 91 7.50 -5.51 -14.65
N ILE A 92 7.53 -5.70 -13.32
CA ILE A 92 8.72 -5.43 -12.50
C ILE A 92 9.84 -6.43 -12.81
N LYS A 93 9.51 -7.71 -13.00
CA LYS A 93 10.51 -8.74 -13.30
C LYS A 93 11.20 -8.52 -14.64
N GLU A 94 10.48 -8.01 -15.64
CA GLU A 94 11.04 -7.64 -16.95
C GLU A 94 12.10 -6.54 -16.83
N VAL A 95 11.89 -5.55 -15.96
CA VAL A 95 12.76 -4.37 -15.80
C VAL A 95 13.88 -4.62 -14.78
N CYS A 96 13.62 -5.47 -13.78
CA CYS A 96 14.58 -5.84 -12.74
C CYS A 96 14.69 -7.37 -12.62
N PRO A 97 15.41 -8.04 -13.55
CA PRO A 97 15.49 -9.50 -13.60
C PRO A 97 16.08 -10.16 -12.35
N ASN A 98 16.85 -9.43 -11.55
CA ASN A 98 17.46 -9.96 -10.33
C ASN A 98 16.50 -9.97 -9.12
N VAL A 99 15.36 -9.28 -9.20
CA VAL A 99 14.36 -9.29 -8.11
C VAL A 99 13.75 -10.69 -8.01
N THR A 100 13.78 -11.27 -6.81
CA THR A 100 13.13 -12.55 -6.52
C THR A 100 11.63 -12.34 -6.32
N HIS A 101 10.84 -13.39 -6.56
CA HIS A 101 9.39 -13.31 -6.32
C HIS A 101 9.08 -12.98 -4.85
N GLU A 102 9.84 -13.54 -3.90
CA GLU A 102 9.70 -13.25 -2.47
C GLU A 102 9.93 -11.76 -2.15
N LYS A 103 10.99 -11.16 -2.68
CA LYS A 103 11.28 -9.73 -2.48
C LYS A 103 10.20 -8.84 -3.09
N PHE A 104 9.73 -9.19 -4.29
CA PHE A 104 8.60 -8.51 -4.92
C PHE A 104 7.33 -8.63 -4.08
N LEU A 105 6.99 -9.83 -3.63
CA LEU A 105 5.77 -10.09 -2.87
C LEU A 105 5.77 -9.31 -1.56
N TRP A 106 6.91 -9.27 -0.86
CA TRP A 106 7.11 -8.41 0.30
C TRP A 106 6.94 -6.93 -0.03
N ALA A 107 7.60 -6.42 -1.07
CA ALA A 107 7.55 -5.01 -1.46
C ALA A 107 6.13 -4.58 -1.88
N TRP A 108 5.44 -5.42 -2.63
CA TRP A 108 4.05 -5.19 -3.05
C TRP A 108 3.14 -5.05 -1.82
N HIS A 109 3.32 -5.93 -0.83
CA HIS A 109 2.56 -5.87 0.43
C HIS A 109 2.94 -4.69 1.32
N VAL A 110 4.19 -4.26 1.33
CA VAL A 110 4.57 -2.99 1.97
C VAL A 110 3.73 -1.86 1.38
N VAL A 111 3.66 -1.73 0.05
CA VAL A 111 2.86 -0.66 -0.57
C VAL A 111 1.37 -0.84 -0.29
N ASN A 112 0.83 -2.04 -0.51
CA ASN A 112 -0.60 -2.30 -0.39
C ASN A 112 -1.16 -2.02 1.01
N THR A 113 -0.43 -2.45 2.04
CA THR A 113 -0.89 -2.37 3.43
C THR A 113 -0.58 -1.02 4.08
N ARG A 114 0.37 -0.23 3.54
CA ARG A 114 0.91 0.97 4.19
C ARG A 114 0.83 2.26 3.37
N CYS A 115 0.37 2.20 2.12
CA CYS A 115 0.12 3.41 1.37
C CYS A 115 -1.04 4.19 1.99
N ILE A 116 -0.90 5.51 1.96
CA ILE A 116 -1.86 6.46 2.51
C ILE A 116 -2.30 7.37 1.38
N TYR A 117 -3.56 7.77 1.42
CA TYR A 117 -4.14 8.69 0.46
C TYR A 117 -3.46 10.07 0.52
N VAL A 118 -2.82 10.46 -0.58
CA VAL A 118 -2.24 11.79 -0.82
C VAL A 118 -2.42 12.13 -2.29
N GLU A 119 -3.18 13.16 -2.61
CA GLU A 119 -3.25 13.68 -3.98
C GLU A 119 -1.91 14.29 -4.40
N ASN A 120 -1.19 13.59 -5.26
CA ASN A 120 0.10 14.02 -5.80
C ASN A 120 -0.08 14.75 -7.13
N LYS A 121 0.94 15.53 -7.50
CA LYS A 121 1.00 16.11 -8.83
C LYS A 121 1.45 15.04 -9.83
N PRO A 122 0.83 14.97 -11.03
CA PRO A 122 1.28 14.05 -12.07
C PRO A 122 2.75 14.23 -12.41
N HIS A 123 3.44 13.12 -12.66
CA HIS A 123 4.84 13.09 -13.06
C HIS A 123 5.01 12.50 -14.47
N ALA A 124 5.87 13.09 -15.30
CA ALA A 124 5.99 12.75 -16.72
C ALA A 124 6.52 11.33 -17.01
N SER A 125 7.17 10.70 -16.04
CA SER A 125 7.70 9.33 -16.14
C SER A 125 6.83 8.29 -15.42
N VAL A 126 5.63 8.66 -14.97
CA VAL A 126 4.70 7.79 -14.25
C VAL A 126 3.37 7.77 -15.01
N ASP A 127 2.73 6.62 -15.10
CA ASP A 127 1.38 6.49 -15.63
C ASP A 127 0.35 6.98 -14.60
N ASN A 128 -0.08 8.23 -14.76
CA ASN A 128 -1.06 8.86 -13.89
C ASN A 128 -2.49 8.74 -14.43
N SER A 129 -2.77 7.82 -15.37
CA SER A 129 -4.10 7.70 -16.01
C SER A 129 -5.23 7.38 -15.02
N ALA A 130 -4.93 6.61 -13.97
CA ALA A 130 -5.84 6.35 -12.85
C ALA A 130 -5.70 7.35 -11.68
N GLY A 131 -4.88 8.40 -11.86
CA GLY A 131 -4.47 9.33 -10.82
C GLY A 131 -3.25 8.87 -10.02
N ASP A 132 -2.63 9.81 -9.30
CA ASP A 132 -1.59 9.53 -8.30
C ASP A 132 -2.07 10.01 -6.93
N THR A 133 -2.60 9.07 -6.16
CA THR A 133 -3.18 9.32 -4.83
C THR A 133 -2.44 8.58 -3.72
N LEU A 134 -1.24 8.07 -4.00
CA LEU A 134 -0.54 7.15 -3.09
C LEU A 134 0.75 7.75 -2.56
N ALA A 135 0.96 7.60 -1.25
CA ALA A 135 2.25 7.86 -0.62
C ALA A 135 2.50 6.83 0.47
N VAL A 136 3.76 6.42 0.64
CA VAL A 136 4.19 5.76 1.88
C VAL A 136 4.80 6.82 2.78
N VAL A 137 4.30 6.95 4.00
CA VAL A 137 4.72 8.00 4.93
C VAL A 137 5.36 7.33 6.14
N PRO A 138 6.71 7.22 6.17
CA PRO A 138 7.42 6.63 7.30
C PRO A 138 6.96 7.20 8.64
N PHE A 139 6.86 6.34 9.65
CA PHE A 139 6.28 6.55 10.99
C PHE A 139 4.77 6.67 11.03
N VAL A 140 4.14 7.37 10.09
CA VAL A 140 2.66 7.50 10.08
C VAL A 140 2.01 6.16 9.76
N ASP A 141 2.63 5.39 8.87
CA ASP A 141 2.18 4.05 8.47
C ASP A 141 2.39 2.98 9.56
N MET A 142 2.96 3.34 10.71
CA MET A 142 3.06 2.47 11.90
C MET A 142 1.82 2.56 12.80
N LEU A 143 0.94 3.55 12.57
CA LEU A 143 -0.29 3.73 13.34
C LEU A 143 -1.33 2.71 12.89
N ASN A 144 -1.90 1.96 13.83
CA ASN A 144 -2.90 0.94 13.55
C ASN A 144 -4.29 1.54 13.28
N HIS A 145 -5.15 0.71 12.68
CA HIS A 145 -6.53 1.06 12.38
C HIS A 145 -7.44 0.94 13.60
N ASP A 146 -8.21 1.99 13.86
CA ASP A 146 -9.45 1.93 14.63
C ASP A 146 -10.56 2.67 13.86
N PRO A 147 -11.77 2.08 13.68
CA PRO A 147 -12.90 2.78 13.05
C PRO A 147 -13.29 4.08 13.74
N SER A 148 -13.06 4.17 15.05
CA SER A 148 -13.23 5.33 15.91
C SER A 148 -11.93 6.11 16.15
N GLY A 149 -10.95 5.95 15.24
CA GLY A 149 -9.59 6.46 15.31
C GLY A 149 -9.45 7.81 16.01
N GLN A 150 -8.52 7.86 16.97
CA GLN A 150 -8.32 8.99 17.86
C GLN A 150 -7.54 10.13 17.21
N CYS A 151 -7.02 9.91 16.00
CA CYS A 151 -6.24 10.87 15.25
C CYS A 151 -6.78 11.09 13.84
N LEU A 152 -6.73 12.35 13.39
CA LEU A 152 -6.94 12.75 12.02
C LEU A 152 -5.60 12.81 11.29
N ALA A 153 -5.49 12.00 10.24
CA ALA A 153 -4.34 11.93 9.35
C ALA A 153 -4.63 12.74 8.08
N THR A 154 -3.84 13.76 7.76
CA THR A 154 -4.11 14.65 6.62
C THR A 154 -2.83 15.22 6.00
N PHE A 155 -2.88 15.49 4.69
CA PHE A 155 -1.82 16.19 3.99
C PHE A 155 -2.09 17.71 3.95
N GLU A 156 -1.28 18.47 4.67
CA GLU A 156 -1.34 19.93 4.67
C GLU A 156 -0.64 20.51 3.44
N ARG A 157 -1.42 20.98 2.46
CA ARG A 157 -0.90 21.48 1.17
C ARG A 157 0.06 22.65 1.29
N TYR A 158 -0.17 23.57 2.23
CA TYR A 158 0.66 24.77 2.40
C TYR A 158 2.04 24.44 2.98
N SER A 159 2.06 23.67 4.07
CA SER A 159 3.30 23.25 4.72
C SER A 159 4.00 22.09 3.98
N LYS A 160 3.31 21.43 3.04
CA LYS A 160 3.73 20.23 2.31
C LYS A 160 4.12 19.10 3.25
N LYS A 161 3.41 18.99 4.38
CA LYS A 161 3.65 17.97 5.41
C LYS A 161 2.42 17.09 5.54
N TYR A 162 2.68 15.81 5.79
CA TYR A 162 1.65 14.91 6.27
C TYR A 162 1.59 15.04 7.79
N VAL A 163 0.41 15.29 8.35
CA VAL A 163 0.21 15.60 9.76
C VAL A 163 -0.82 14.65 10.34
N VAL A 164 -0.48 14.11 11.51
CA VAL A 164 -1.39 13.34 12.35
C VAL A 164 -1.72 14.21 13.56
N ARG A 165 -3.01 14.52 13.76
CA ARG A 165 -3.49 15.34 14.88
C ARG A 165 -4.43 14.52 15.72
N ALA A 166 -4.20 14.44 17.03
CA ALA A 166 -5.17 13.88 17.95
C ALA A 166 -6.49 14.67 17.85
N SER A 167 -7.59 13.96 17.60
CA SER A 167 -8.96 14.49 17.62
C SER A 167 -9.62 14.29 18.98
N HIS A 168 -9.06 13.41 19.82
CA HIS A 168 -9.49 13.10 21.18
C HIS A 168 -8.29 13.04 22.12
N TYR A 169 -8.53 12.99 23.44
CA TYR A 169 -7.46 12.75 24.41
C TYR A 169 -6.86 11.36 24.20
N VAL A 170 -5.54 11.28 24.14
CA VAL A 170 -4.77 10.03 24.19
C VAL A 170 -4.05 10.01 25.52
N LEU A 171 -4.34 9.01 26.35
CA LEU A 171 -3.73 8.85 27.68
C LEU A 171 -2.31 8.33 27.56
N GLU A 172 -1.52 8.47 28.63
CA GLU A 172 -0.22 7.81 28.73
C GLU A 172 -0.39 6.29 28.55
N ASP A 173 0.55 5.68 27.84
CA ASP A 173 0.55 4.25 27.46
C ASP A 173 -0.63 3.79 26.58
N GLN A 174 -1.50 4.70 26.15
CA GLN A 174 -2.56 4.38 25.19
C GLN A 174 -2.01 4.37 23.76
N GLU A 175 -2.38 3.34 23.00
CA GLU A 175 -2.05 3.25 21.59
C GLU A 175 -2.66 4.41 20.80
N VAL A 176 -1.85 5.03 19.93
CA VAL A 176 -2.30 6.05 18.99
C VAL A 176 -2.80 5.37 17.72
N THR A 177 -4.09 5.54 17.42
CA THR A 177 -4.73 4.92 16.24
C THR A 177 -5.29 5.96 15.26
N VAL A 178 -5.42 5.56 13.99
CA VAL A 178 -6.05 6.33 12.92
C VAL A 178 -7.15 5.50 12.24
N CYS A 179 -8.04 6.15 11.50
CA CYS A 179 -8.99 5.44 10.65
C CYS A 179 -8.43 5.32 9.22
N TYR A 180 -8.23 4.10 8.73
CA TYR A 180 -7.76 3.85 7.35
C TYR A 180 -8.85 4.16 6.32
N GLY A 181 -10.11 4.23 6.76
CA GLY A 181 -11.29 4.45 5.95
C GLY A 181 -12.44 3.56 6.41
N PRO A 182 -13.64 3.72 5.82
CA PRO A 182 -14.81 2.89 6.13
C PRO A 182 -14.69 1.52 5.44
N HIS A 183 -13.72 0.71 5.87
CA HIS A 183 -13.43 -0.61 5.30
C HIS A 183 -14.20 -1.71 6.02
N ASP A 184 -14.80 -2.62 5.25
CA ASP A 184 -15.41 -3.83 5.79
C ASP A 184 -14.34 -4.91 6.05
N ASN A 185 -14.74 -6.01 6.71
CA ASN A 185 -13.81 -7.09 7.01
C ASN A 185 -13.31 -7.84 5.77
N ALA A 186 -14.04 -7.79 4.63
CA ALA A 186 -13.57 -8.40 3.39
C ALA A 186 -12.33 -7.65 2.87
N ARG A 187 -12.40 -6.32 2.80
CA ARG A 187 -11.27 -5.48 2.41
C ARG A 187 -10.14 -5.51 3.42
N LEU A 188 -10.43 -5.41 4.73
CA LEU A 188 -9.39 -5.47 5.76
C LEU A 188 -8.62 -6.79 5.72
N TRP A 189 -9.31 -7.90 5.47
CA TRP A 189 -8.65 -9.21 5.39
C TRP A 189 -7.76 -9.32 4.16
N VAL A 190 -8.30 -9.01 2.96
CA VAL A 190 -7.57 -9.17 1.70
C VAL A 190 -6.43 -8.15 1.59
N GLU A 191 -6.68 -6.88 1.89
CA GLU A 191 -5.70 -5.81 1.63
C GLU A 191 -4.76 -5.51 2.80
N TYR A 192 -5.18 -5.81 4.04
CA TYR A 192 -4.41 -5.47 5.25
C TYR A 192 -4.06 -6.68 6.13
N GLY A 193 -4.65 -7.85 5.91
CA GLY A 193 -4.32 -9.08 6.63
C GLY A 193 -4.92 -9.18 8.03
N PHE A 194 -5.98 -8.44 8.34
CA PHE A 194 -6.69 -8.54 9.63
C PHE A 194 -8.20 -8.32 9.48
N THR A 195 -8.96 -8.62 10.53
CA THR A 195 -10.40 -8.29 10.62
C THR A 195 -10.73 -7.69 11.98
N LEU A 196 -11.87 -7.00 12.09
CA LEU A 196 -12.36 -6.45 13.35
C LEU A 196 -13.60 -7.25 13.82
N PRO A 197 -13.62 -7.76 15.07
CA PRO A 197 -14.77 -8.53 15.58
C PRO A 197 -16.12 -7.81 15.51
N ASN A 198 -16.12 -6.49 15.73
CA ASN A 198 -17.32 -5.64 15.72
C ASN A 198 -17.16 -4.47 14.73
N ASN A 199 -16.82 -4.77 13.46
CA ASN A 199 -16.59 -3.74 12.46
C ASN A 199 -17.88 -2.94 12.17
N PRO A 200 -17.97 -1.64 12.49
CA PRO A 200 -19.16 -0.84 12.23
C PRO A 200 -19.39 -0.61 10.72
N ASN A 201 -18.37 -0.84 9.88
CA ASN A 201 -18.45 -0.73 8.42
C ASN A 201 -18.70 -2.08 7.74
N GLY A 202 -19.03 -3.14 8.50
CA GLY A 202 -19.38 -4.44 7.96
C GLY A 202 -20.56 -4.35 6.99
N LYS A 203 -20.39 -4.85 5.77
CA LYS A 203 -21.42 -4.86 4.72
C LYS A 203 -21.37 -6.17 3.94
N VAL A 204 -22.50 -6.55 3.36
CA VAL A 204 -22.62 -7.72 2.48
C VAL A 204 -23.34 -7.28 1.21
N PRO A 205 -22.76 -7.49 0.01
CA PRO A 205 -23.44 -7.20 -1.24
C PRO A 205 -24.64 -8.14 -1.38
N MET A 206 -25.79 -7.59 -1.73
CA MET A 206 -26.98 -8.35 -2.07
C MET A 206 -27.20 -8.29 -3.57
N ASP A 207 -27.27 -9.45 -4.21
CA ASP A 207 -27.61 -9.56 -5.62
C ASP A 207 -29.14 -9.49 -5.76
N HIS A 208 -29.63 -8.46 -6.44
CA HIS A 208 -31.03 -8.34 -6.79
C HIS A 208 -31.25 -8.95 -8.17
N GLY A 209 -31.21 -10.28 -8.24
CA GLY A 209 -31.56 -11.02 -9.45
C GLY A 209 -33.03 -10.77 -9.82
N TRP A 210 -33.24 -10.04 -10.91
CA TRP A 210 -34.51 -9.95 -11.64
C TRP A 210 -34.33 -10.50 -13.04
#